data_AF-A0A7C4M7L7-F1
#
_entry.id   AF-A0A7C4M7L7-F1
#
_cell.length_a   1.000
_cell.length_b   1.000
_cell.length_c   1.000
_cell.angle_alpha   90.00
_cell.angle_beta   90.00
_cell.angle_gamma   90.00
#
_symmetry.space_group_name_H-M   'P 1'
#
loop_
_entity.id
_entity.type
_entity.pdbx_description
1 polymer ?
#
loop_
_entity_poly.entity_id
_entity_poly.type
_entity_poly.pdbx_seq_one_letter_code
_entity_poly.pdbx_strand_id
1 'polypeptide(L)'
;MKNKHFILPFAYSYFTRIHNFPTLLGLLLTEYFPISFVTYISTLGLYFGTQTIIFLIKLMLLYGLFYFIYEIGYIINDTISVRWERQPTERVRLGTTTVVIMILLRLLLYVLFFFLLIRIEISIYKTLITSILLLIVFQLHNTVGIKNSIIRIYTYVPVRILRYIFIPLTLSNYNERAIFLTLLIMMPNIVYSVANYACKKVYGKELTSIEPRSSSIFLRFITLLPVQALLCDEPIILLPSCVIIIASLATYFYESRRA
;
A
#
# COMPACT_ATOMS: atom_id res chain seq x y z
N MET A 1 -16.96 -18.37 11.18
CA MET A 1 -15.61 -18.87 10.83
C MET A 1 -14.70 -18.75 12.05
N LYS A 2 -13.89 -19.77 12.34
CA LYS A 2 -13.04 -19.82 13.53
C LYS A 2 -11.98 -18.70 13.46
N ASN A 3 -11.98 -17.79 14.44
CA ASN A 3 -11.05 -16.65 14.58
C ASN A 3 -9.54 -17.03 14.54
N LYS A 4 -9.21 -18.34 14.59
CA LYS A 4 -7.83 -18.85 14.63
C LYS A 4 -7.02 -18.57 13.36
N HIS A 5 -7.65 -18.39 12.20
CA HIS A 5 -6.93 -18.17 10.94
C HIS A 5 -6.22 -16.80 10.87
N PHE A 6 -6.65 -15.81 11.66
CA PHE A 6 -6.06 -14.47 11.65
C PHE A 6 -4.70 -14.37 12.36
N ILE A 7 -4.30 -15.43 13.07
CA ILE A 7 -2.99 -15.51 13.72
C ILE A 7 -1.88 -15.59 12.67
N LEU A 8 -2.10 -16.28 11.55
CA LEU A 8 -1.10 -16.39 10.50
C LEU A 8 -0.73 -15.00 9.93
N PRO A 9 0.57 -14.77 9.62
CA PRO A 9 0.99 -13.52 8.98
C PRO A 9 0.25 -13.32 7.66
N PHE A 10 -0.11 -12.08 7.35
CA PHE A 10 -0.86 -11.67 6.14
C PHE A 10 -2.30 -12.18 6.05
N ALA A 11 -2.71 -13.16 6.87
CA ALA A 11 -4.07 -13.70 6.82
C ALA A 11 -5.11 -12.63 7.16
N TYR A 12 -4.81 -11.74 8.10
CA TYR A 12 -5.72 -10.65 8.44
C TYR A 12 -5.98 -9.72 7.25
N SER A 13 -4.92 -9.27 6.58
CA SER A 13 -5.04 -8.47 5.36
C SER A 13 -5.76 -9.23 4.26
N TYR A 14 -5.42 -10.50 4.07
CA TYR A 14 -6.03 -11.33 3.05
C TYR A 14 -7.54 -11.41 3.24
N PHE A 15 -8.01 -11.78 4.42
CA PHE A 15 -9.43 -11.99 4.67
C PHE A 15 -10.26 -10.69 4.82
N THR A 16 -9.64 -9.56 5.20
CA THR A 16 -10.39 -8.31 5.48
C THR A 16 -10.24 -7.20 4.43
N ARG A 17 -9.24 -7.31 3.54
CA ARG A 17 -8.91 -6.27 2.55
C ARG A 17 -8.80 -6.83 1.14
N ILE A 18 -8.18 -8.01 0.97
CA ILE A 18 -7.86 -8.57 -0.36
C ILE A 18 -8.98 -9.48 -0.86
N HIS A 19 -9.52 -10.33 0.02
CA HIS A 19 -10.61 -11.30 -0.18
C HIS A 19 -10.36 -12.43 -1.19
N ASN A 20 -9.62 -12.18 -2.29
CA ASN A 20 -9.41 -13.18 -3.34
C ASN A 20 -8.10 -12.96 -4.11
N PHE A 21 -7.69 -13.99 -4.85
CA PHE A 21 -6.46 -13.99 -5.64
C PHE A 21 -6.44 -12.92 -6.76
N PRO A 22 -7.50 -12.67 -7.53
CA PRO A 22 -7.49 -11.59 -8.53
C PRO A 22 -7.24 -10.20 -7.92
N THR A 23 -7.78 -9.92 -6.74
CA THR A 23 -7.52 -8.66 -6.04
C THR A 23 -6.09 -8.58 -5.51
N LEU A 24 -5.53 -9.71 -5.05
CA LEU A 24 -4.10 -9.78 -4.70
C LEU A 24 -3.23 -9.46 -5.91
N LEU A 25 -3.50 -10.12 -7.04
CA LEU A 25 -2.76 -9.90 -8.28
C LEU A 25 -2.89 -8.45 -8.76
N GLY A 26 -4.09 -7.88 -8.69
CA GLY A 26 -4.31 -6.47 -8.97
C GLY A 26 -3.45 -5.56 -8.10
N LEU A 27 -3.43 -5.76 -6.79
CA LEU A 27 -2.56 -5.00 -5.88
C LEU A 27 -1.07 -5.15 -6.22
N LEU A 28 -0.63 -6.38 -6.51
CA LEU A 28 0.75 -6.66 -6.90
C LEU A 28 1.14 -5.88 -8.17
N LEU A 29 0.29 -5.89 -9.19
CA LEU A 29 0.58 -5.25 -10.48
C LEU A 29 0.40 -3.73 -10.44
N THR A 30 -0.58 -3.20 -9.70
CA THR A 30 -0.89 -1.78 -9.71
C THR A 30 -0.20 -0.98 -8.61
N GLU A 31 0.32 -1.63 -7.56
CA GLU A 31 1.03 -0.93 -6.47
C GLU A 31 2.44 -1.46 -6.23
N TYR A 32 2.58 -2.75 -5.92
CA TYR A 32 3.87 -3.29 -5.51
C TYR A 32 4.88 -3.28 -6.66
N PHE A 33 4.47 -3.67 -7.86
CA PHE A 33 5.32 -3.68 -9.04
C PHE A 33 5.82 -2.27 -9.41
N PRO A 34 4.97 -1.23 -9.57
CA PRO A 34 5.45 0.13 -9.84
C PRO A 34 6.44 0.64 -8.79
N ILE A 35 6.15 0.50 -7.50
CA ILE A 35 7.06 0.95 -6.41
C ILE A 35 8.40 0.23 -6.50
N SER A 36 8.37 -1.10 -6.67
CA SER A 36 9.57 -1.93 -6.77
C SER A 36 10.40 -1.58 -7.99
N PHE A 37 9.75 -1.39 -9.14
CA PHE A 37 10.38 -1.05 -10.41
C PHE A 37 11.06 0.32 -10.35
N VAL A 38 10.35 1.35 -9.88
CA VAL A 38 10.91 2.70 -9.76
C VAL A 38 12.06 2.73 -8.77
N THR A 39 11.91 2.05 -7.62
CA THR A 39 13.00 1.95 -6.63
C THR A 39 14.20 1.22 -7.21
N TYR A 40 13.98 0.13 -7.97
CA TYR A 40 15.04 -0.63 -8.61
C TYR A 40 15.83 0.22 -9.60
N ILE A 41 15.16 0.81 -10.59
CA ILE A 41 15.81 1.64 -11.61
C ILE A 41 16.53 2.82 -10.95
N SER A 42 15.94 3.44 -9.92
CA SER A 42 16.56 4.58 -9.23
C SER A 42 17.77 4.19 -8.37
N THR A 43 17.96 2.91 -8.05
CA THR A 43 19.07 2.44 -7.18
C THR A 43 20.16 1.70 -7.95
N LEU A 44 19.77 0.87 -8.92
CA LEU A 44 20.67 0.00 -9.67
C LEU A 44 20.71 0.33 -11.18
N GLY A 45 19.85 1.22 -11.66
CA GLY A 45 19.68 1.48 -13.09
C GLY A 45 19.18 0.23 -13.83
N LEU A 46 19.57 0.10 -15.10
CA LEU A 46 19.30 -1.07 -15.96
C LEU A 46 20.35 -2.18 -15.82
N TYR A 47 21.03 -2.25 -14.67
CA TYR A 47 21.97 -3.33 -14.40
C TYR A 47 21.22 -4.61 -14.04
N PHE A 48 21.63 -5.76 -14.57
CA PHE A 48 21.09 -7.07 -14.19
C PHE A 48 22.23 -7.97 -13.68
N GLY A 49 22.04 -8.63 -12.55
CA GLY A 49 23.05 -9.56 -12.00
C GLY A 49 22.81 -9.92 -10.53
N THR A 50 23.87 -10.28 -9.80
CA THR A 50 23.78 -10.65 -8.37
C THR A 50 23.18 -9.53 -7.52
N GLN A 51 23.45 -8.27 -7.87
CA GLN A 51 22.86 -7.11 -7.18
C GLN A 51 21.33 -7.07 -7.31
N THR A 52 20.77 -7.55 -8.43
CA THR A 52 19.33 -7.68 -8.62
C THR A 52 18.73 -8.67 -7.61
N ILE A 53 19.38 -9.82 -7.41
CA ILE A 53 18.92 -10.83 -6.45
C ILE A 53 18.95 -10.28 -5.03
N ILE A 54 20.05 -9.60 -4.66
CA ILE A 54 20.18 -8.96 -3.34
C ILE A 54 19.10 -7.90 -3.14
N PHE A 55 18.82 -7.07 -4.17
CA PHE A 55 17.75 -6.09 -4.13
C PHE A 55 16.38 -6.75 -3.92
N LEU A 56 16.07 -7.83 -4.65
CA LEU A 56 14.80 -8.55 -4.51
C LEU A 56 14.63 -9.15 -3.10
N ILE A 57 15.70 -9.69 -2.51
CA ILE A 57 15.68 -10.19 -1.13
C ILE A 57 15.39 -9.03 -0.15
N LYS A 58 16.10 -7.90 -0.29
CA LYS A 58 15.90 -6.69 0.52
C LYS A 58 14.46 -6.17 0.39
N LEU A 59 13.94 -6.15 -0.83
CA LEU A 59 12.57 -5.74 -1.16
C LEU A 59 11.52 -6.64 -0.50
N MET A 60 11.66 -7.97 -0.60
CA MET A 60 10.76 -8.93 0.04
C MET A 60 10.72 -8.75 1.56
N LEU A 61 11.89 -8.60 2.20
CA LEU A 61 11.98 -8.37 3.64
C LEU A 61 11.36 -7.02 4.03
N LEU A 62 11.59 -5.94 3.28
CA LEU A 62 10.98 -4.66 3.60
C LEU A 62 9.46 -4.65 3.41
N TYR A 63 8.93 -5.32 2.39
CA TYR A 63 7.49 -5.48 2.26
C TYR A 63 6.90 -6.30 3.40
N GLY A 64 7.56 -7.37 3.83
CA GLY A 64 7.14 -8.14 5.00
C GLY A 64 7.09 -7.27 6.26
N LEU A 65 8.18 -6.53 6.52
CA LEU A 65 8.28 -5.60 7.65
C LEU A 65 7.20 -4.51 7.60
N PHE A 66 7.01 -3.88 6.45
CA PHE A 66 5.93 -2.91 6.20
C PHE A 66 4.56 -3.51 6.54
N TYR A 67 4.27 -4.70 6.02
CA TYR A 67 2.99 -5.36 6.24
C TYR A 67 2.75 -5.71 7.70
N PHE A 68 3.76 -6.10 8.48
CA PHE A 68 3.57 -6.35 9.91
C PHE A 68 3.12 -5.10 10.66
N ILE A 69 3.72 -3.93 10.37
CA ILE A 69 3.25 -2.65 10.91
C ILE A 69 1.83 -2.35 10.43
N TYR A 70 1.61 -2.50 9.12
CA TYR A 70 0.35 -2.17 8.47
C TYR A 70 -0.83 -3.01 9.01
N GLU A 71 -0.59 -4.30 9.27
CA GLU A 71 -1.57 -5.19 9.89
C GLU A 71 -1.87 -4.81 11.34
N ILE A 72 -0.86 -4.44 12.14
CA ILE A 72 -1.09 -3.95 13.50
C ILE A 72 -2.01 -2.72 13.45
N GLY A 73 -1.72 -1.76 12.56
CA GLY A 73 -2.56 -0.57 12.36
C GLY A 73 -4.00 -0.92 11.99
N TYR A 74 -4.21 -1.93 11.14
CA TYR A 74 -5.55 -2.40 10.78
C TYR A 74 -6.27 -3.15 11.89
N ILE A 75 -5.57 -4.01 12.64
CA ILE A 75 -6.14 -4.73 13.77
C ILE A 75 -6.63 -3.72 14.81
N ILE A 76 -5.79 -2.73 15.18
CA ILE A 76 -6.17 -1.66 16.10
C ILE A 76 -7.34 -0.87 15.55
N ASN A 77 -7.30 -0.44 14.29
CA ASN A 77 -8.40 0.30 13.69
C ASN A 77 -9.73 -0.47 13.76
N ASP A 78 -9.75 -1.73 13.32
CA ASP A 78 -10.99 -2.49 13.16
C ASP A 78 -11.54 -3.01 14.50
N THR A 79 -10.70 -3.18 15.53
CA THR A 79 -11.13 -3.73 16.84
C THR A 79 -11.34 -2.67 17.92
N ILE A 80 -10.65 -1.53 17.80
CA ILE A 80 -10.63 -0.47 18.80
C ILE A 80 -11.26 0.79 18.18
N SER A 81 -10.63 1.40 17.18
CA SER A 81 -11.02 2.73 16.65
C SER A 81 -12.42 2.77 16.03
N VAL A 82 -12.80 1.76 15.25
CA VAL A 82 -14.06 1.72 14.49
C VAL A 82 -15.30 1.72 15.40
N ARG A 83 -15.17 1.23 16.64
CA ARG A 83 -16.27 1.17 17.61
C ARG A 83 -16.77 2.55 18.05
N TRP A 84 -15.94 3.57 17.92
CA TRP A 84 -16.29 4.95 18.26
C TRP A 84 -16.68 5.80 17.03
N GLU A 85 -16.79 5.19 15.86
CA GLU A 85 -17.31 5.88 14.67
C GLU A 85 -18.84 6.02 14.76
N ARG A 86 -19.39 7.13 14.23
CA ARG A 86 -20.86 7.32 14.14
C ARG A 86 -21.56 6.20 13.37
N GLN A 87 -20.88 5.62 12.37
CA GLN A 87 -21.33 4.48 11.59
C GLN A 87 -20.21 3.43 11.57
N PRO A 88 -20.18 2.51 12.55
CA PRO A 88 -19.12 1.51 12.66
C PRO A 88 -19.05 0.64 11.41
N THR A 89 -17.88 0.62 10.76
CA THR A 89 -17.57 -0.28 9.65
C THR A 89 -16.87 -1.55 10.18
N GLU A 90 -17.48 -2.20 11.17
CA GLU A 90 -16.91 -3.40 11.79
C GLU A 90 -16.76 -4.52 10.75
N ARG A 91 -15.52 -4.95 10.52
CA ARG A 91 -15.24 -6.03 9.56
C ARG A 91 -15.10 -7.39 10.23
N VAL A 92 -14.57 -7.41 11.46
CA VAL A 92 -14.33 -8.62 12.23
C VAL A 92 -14.50 -8.34 13.72
N ARG A 93 -15.23 -9.22 14.41
CA ARG A 93 -15.29 -9.22 15.89
C ARG A 93 -14.27 -10.22 16.45
N LEU A 94 -13.19 -9.68 16.99
CA LEU A 94 -12.13 -10.45 17.63
C LEU A 94 -12.22 -10.28 19.15
N GLY A 95 -11.96 -11.36 19.89
CA GLY A 95 -11.79 -11.29 21.34
C GLY A 95 -10.46 -10.63 21.70
N THR A 96 -10.40 -9.95 22.85
CA THR A 96 -9.22 -9.19 23.31
C THR A 96 -7.95 -10.04 23.31
N THR A 97 -8.00 -11.27 23.83
CA THR A 97 -6.86 -12.19 23.84
C THR A 97 -6.35 -12.49 22.44
N THR A 98 -7.24 -12.68 21.46
CA THR A 98 -6.86 -12.92 20.07
C THR A 98 -6.16 -11.70 19.47
N VAL A 99 -6.67 -10.50 19.73
CA VAL A 99 -6.07 -9.24 19.28
C VAL A 99 -4.65 -9.07 19.83
N VAL A 100 -4.46 -9.29 21.13
CA VAL A 100 -3.13 -9.20 21.78
C VAL A 100 -2.15 -10.19 21.16
N ILE A 101 -2.54 -11.46 21.02
CA ILE A 101 -1.69 -12.49 20.39
C ILE A 101 -1.31 -12.09 18.96
N MET A 102 -2.29 -11.58 18.19
CA MET A 102 -2.05 -11.15 16.82
C MET A 102 -1.05 -9.99 16.73
N ILE A 103 -1.14 -9.01 17.62
CA ILE A 103 -0.20 -7.87 17.69
C ILE A 103 1.20 -8.37 18.11
N LEU A 104 1.30 -9.17 19.17
CA LEU A 104 2.57 -9.69 19.67
C LEU A 104 3.32 -10.52 18.62
N LEU A 105 2.62 -11.38 17.89
CA LEU A 105 3.23 -12.18 16.82
C LEU A 105 3.77 -11.30 15.68
N ARG A 106 3.05 -10.24 15.30
CA ARG A 106 3.49 -9.30 14.26
C ARG A 106 4.67 -8.46 14.71
N LEU A 107 4.71 -8.07 15.99
CA LEU A 107 5.89 -7.42 16.58
C LEU A 107 7.10 -8.36 16.59
N LEU A 108 6.92 -9.64 16.93
CA LEU A 108 8.01 -10.63 16.87
C LEU A 108 8.55 -10.80 15.45
N LEU A 109 7.66 -10.95 14.46
CA LEU A 109 8.04 -11.05 13.05
C LEU A 109 8.67 -9.76 12.51
N TYR A 110 8.18 -8.60 12.96
CA TYR A 110 8.80 -7.30 12.67
C TYR A 110 10.25 -7.27 13.18
N VAL A 111 10.49 -7.66 14.43
CA VAL A 111 11.85 -7.71 15.02
C VAL A 111 12.74 -8.68 14.26
N LEU A 112 12.23 -9.87 13.89
CA LEU A 112 12.97 -10.84 13.09
C LEU A 112 13.36 -10.26 11.72
N PHE A 113 12.42 -9.68 10.98
CA PHE A 113 12.69 -9.10 9.66
C PHE A 113 13.61 -7.89 9.75
N PHE A 114 13.44 -7.05 10.78
CA PHE A 114 14.34 -5.94 11.06
C PHE A 114 15.76 -6.44 11.29
N PHE A 115 15.96 -7.47 12.10
CA PHE A 115 17.28 -8.08 12.32
C PHE A 115 17.90 -8.65 11.03
N LEU A 116 17.10 -9.33 10.20
CA LEU A 116 17.56 -9.85 8.90
C LEU A 116 17.99 -8.72 7.96
N LEU A 117 17.26 -7.59 7.94
CA LEU A 117 17.61 -6.41 7.16
C LEU A 117 18.95 -5.81 7.57
N ILE A 118 19.27 -5.78 8.88
CA ILE A 118 20.58 -5.36 9.39
C ILE A 118 21.69 -6.26 8.85
N ARG A 119 21.47 -7.58 8.82
CA ARG A 119 22.45 -8.55 8.33
C ARG A 119 22.77 -8.41 6.85
N ILE A 120 21.87 -7.84 6.06
CA ILE A 120 22.07 -7.54 4.63
C ILE A 120 22.33 -6.06 4.37
N GLU A 121 22.86 -5.35 5.37
CA GLU A 121 23.39 -3.99 5.26
C GLU A 121 22.33 -2.92 4.92
N ILE A 122 21.07 -3.14 5.30
CA ILE A 122 20.09 -2.06 5.30
C ILE A 122 20.31 -1.16 6.52
N SER A 123 20.23 0.15 6.32
CA SER A 123 20.44 1.12 7.39
C SER A 123 19.37 0.99 8.49
N ILE A 124 19.84 0.72 9.70
CA ILE A 124 19.03 0.61 10.93
C ILE A 124 18.22 1.88 11.14
N TYR A 125 18.91 3.03 11.09
CA TYR A 125 18.35 4.34 11.33
C TYR A 125 17.21 4.66 10.36
N LYS A 126 17.41 4.39 9.06
CA LYS A 126 16.40 4.67 8.03
C LYS A 126 15.16 3.81 8.19
N THR A 127 15.36 2.52 8.44
CA THR A 127 14.26 1.58 8.63
C THR A 127 13.45 1.94 9.88
N LEU A 128 14.11 2.29 10.97
CA LEU A 128 13.48 2.65 12.23
C LEU A 128 12.70 3.97 12.12
N ILE A 129 13.28 5.02 11.52
CA ILE A 129 12.59 6.30 11.32
C ILE A 129 11.37 6.14 10.43
N THR A 130 11.50 5.46 9.29
CA THR A 130 10.38 5.25 8.37
C THR A 130 9.26 4.46 9.06
N SER A 131 9.61 3.46 9.87
CA SER A 131 8.66 2.67 10.66
C SER A 131 7.95 3.49 11.75
N ILE A 132 8.68 4.31 12.50
CA ILE A 132 8.10 5.22 13.49
C ILE A 132 7.18 6.25 12.84
N LEU A 133 7.61 6.84 11.73
CA LEU A 133 6.80 7.81 10.98
C LEU A 133 5.48 7.18 10.50
N LEU A 134 5.53 5.95 9.98
CA LEU A 134 4.34 5.20 9.60
C LEU A 134 3.42 4.94 10.79
N LEU A 135 3.96 4.53 11.94
CA LEU A 135 3.19 4.32 13.18
C LEU A 135 2.52 5.61 13.67
N ILE A 136 3.24 6.73 13.66
CA ILE A 136 2.69 8.04 14.06
C ILE A 136 1.53 8.42 13.15
N VAL A 137 1.71 8.34 11.83
CA VAL A 137 0.66 8.70 10.87
C VAL A 137 -0.55 7.77 11.00
N PHE A 138 -0.33 6.47 11.21
CA PHE A 138 -1.42 5.55 11.50
C PHE A 138 -2.17 5.91 12.77
N GLN A 139 -1.45 6.22 13.85
CA GLN A 139 -2.05 6.60 15.12
C GLN A 139 -2.88 7.87 14.97
N LEU A 140 -2.34 8.90 14.29
CA LEU A 140 -3.07 10.14 13.98
C LEU A 140 -4.33 9.86 13.16
N HIS A 141 -4.25 9.01 12.13
CA HIS A 141 -5.42 8.65 11.33
C HIS A 141 -6.49 7.92 12.15
N ASN A 142 -6.06 7.04 13.06
CA ASN A 142 -6.94 6.23 13.90
C ASN A 142 -7.55 7.01 15.08
N THR A 143 -6.90 8.05 15.60
CA THR A 143 -7.40 8.88 16.72
C THR A 143 -8.36 9.98 16.27
N VAL A 144 -8.09 10.60 15.13
CA VAL A 144 -8.91 11.69 14.57
C VAL A 144 -10.36 11.25 14.25
N GLY A 145 -10.57 9.96 14.02
CA GLY A 145 -11.84 9.36 13.62
C GLY A 145 -12.96 9.33 14.66
N ILE A 146 -12.71 9.71 15.91
CA ILE A 146 -13.71 9.57 16.98
C ILE A 146 -14.85 10.60 16.85
N LYS A 147 -14.66 11.75 16.19
CA LYS A 147 -15.72 12.79 16.11
C LYS A 147 -15.93 13.47 14.75
N ASN A 148 -14.93 13.51 13.85
CA ASN A 148 -15.02 14.29 12.61
C ASN A 148 -14.59 13.48 11.37
N SER A 149 -15.55 13.11 10.52
CA SER A 149 -15.33 12.30 9.32
C SER A 149 -14.45 13.00 8.27
N ILE A 150 -14.49 14.34 8.21
CA ILE A 150 -13.76 15.14 7.24
C ILE A 150 -12.26 15.14 7.54
N ILE A 151 -11.85 15.34 8.80
CA ILE A 151 -10.43 15.37 9.18
C ILE A 151 -9.75 14.03 8.88
N ARG A 152 -10.50 12.93 8.97
CA ARG A 152 -9.99 11.60 8.64
C ARG A 152 -9.66 11.41 7.15
N ILE A 153 -10.28 12.20 6.26
CA ILE A 153 -9.93 12.23 4.83
C ILE A 153 -8.55 12.87 4.68
N TYR A 154 -8.26 13.97 5.38
CA TYR A 154 -6.95 14.63 5.33
C TYR A 154 -5.85 13.74 5.91
N THR A 155 -6.08 13.07 7.03
CA THR A 155 -5.07 12.15 7.61
C THR A 155 -4.89 10.86 6.80
N TYR A 156 -5.80 10.55 5.88
CA TYR A 156 -5.65 9.41 4.98
C TYR A 156 -4.59 9.64 3.90
N VAL A 157 -4.41 10.88 3.46
CA VAL A 157 -3.42 11.22 2.43
C VAL A 157 -1.99 10.88 2.89
N PRO A 158 -1.52 11.30 4.09
CA PRO A 158 -0.23 10.86 4.62
C PRO A 158 -0.09 9.34 4.76
N VAL A 159 -1.15 8.62 5.16
CA VAL A 159 -1.13 7.15 5.24
C VAL A 159 -0.84 6.55 3.86
N ARG A 160 -1.44 7.10 2.80
CA ARG A 160 -1.24 6.66 1.42
C ARG A 160 0.14 7.00 0.88
N ILE A 161 0.60 8.22 1.12
CA ILE A 161 1.94 8.67 0.75
C ILE A 161 2.98 7.74 1.40
N LEU A 162 2.96 7.60 2.74
CA LEU A 162 3.92 6.77 3.47
C LEU A 162 3.89 5.31 3.06
N ARG A 163 2.71 4.75 2.77
CA ARG A 163 2.60 3.39 2.22
C ARG A 163 3.41 3.23 0.93
N TYR A 164 3.37 4.21 0.03
CA TYR A 164 4.05 4.12 -1.25
C TYR A 164 5.54 4.47 -1.16
N ILE A 165 5.92 5.37 -0.27
CA ILE A 165 7.33 5.77 -0.11
C ILE A 165 8.11 4.95 0.92
N PHE A 166 7.48 4.03 1.66
CA PHE A 166 8.16 3.21 2.68
C PHE A 166 9.40 2.50 2.12
N ILE A 167 9.25 1.87 0.95
CA ILE A 167 10.31 1.14 0.27
C ILE A 167 11.42 2.07 -0.24
N PRO A 168 11.15 3.10 -1.07
CA PRO A 168 12.21 3.98 -1.53
C PRO A 168 12.89 4.72 -0.37
N LEU A 169 12.17 5.18 0.66
CA LEU A 169 12.79 5.79 1.86
C LEU A 169 13.85 4.88 2.51
N THR A 170 13.62 3.57 2.49
CA THR A 170 14.49 2.60 3.18
C THR A 170 15.59 2.04 2.26
N LEU A 171 15.27 1.72 1.00
CA LEU A 171 16.21 1.12 0.04
C LEU A 171 17.04 2.12 -0.75
N SER A 172 16.48 3.28 -1.10
CA SER A 172 17.17 4.22 -2.00
C SER A 172 18.16 5.11 -1.28
N ASN A 173 18.49 4.81 -0.02
CA ASN A 173 19.34 5.63 0.82
C ASN A 173 18.83 7.07 1.04
N TYR A 174 17.51 7.30 1.01
CA TYR A 174 16.91 8.65 0.95
C TYR A 174 17.26 9.43 -0.32
N ASN A 175 17.47 8.73 -1.45
CA ASN A 175 17.52 9.37 -2.74
C ASN A 175 16.15 10.03 -3.01
N GLU A 176 16.14 11.36 -2.90
CA GLU A 176 14.96 12.22 -3.08
C GLU A 176 14.32 12.00 -4.45
N ARG A 177 15.12 11.78 -5.48
CA ARG A 177 14.65 11.47 -6.83
C ARG A 177 13.84 10.18 -6.86
N ALA A 178 14.31 9.11 -6.21
CA ALA A 178 13.57 7.85 -6.15
C ALA A 178 12.22 8.00 -5.44
N ILE A 179 12.18 8.79 -4.36
CA ILE A 179 10.96 9.08 -3.60
C ILE A 179 9.98 9.88 -4.46
N PHE A 180 10.46 10.96 -5.10
CA PHE A 180 9.68 11.80 -5.99
C PHE A 180 9.10 11.01 -7.17
N LEU A 181 9.93 10.26 -7.89
CA LEU A 181 9.49 9.43 -9.02
C LEU A 181 8.47 8.37 -8.57
N THR A 182 8.65 7.76 -7.40
CA THR A 182 7.66 6.81 -6.87
C THR A 182 6.34 7.49 -6.60
N LEU A 183 6.34 8.69 -6.00
CA LEU A 183 5.11 9.47 -5.78
C LEU A 183 4.44 9.89 -7.09
N LEU A 184 5.22 10.31 -8.08
CA LEU A 184 4.74 10.69 -9.41
C LEU A 184 4.03 9.52 -10.11
N ILE A 185 4.67 8.34 -10.11
CA ILE A 185 4.11 7.11 -10.71
C ILE A 185 2.89 6.61 -9.92
N MET A 186 2.90 6.74 -8.60
CA MET A 186 1.80 6.30 -7.73
C MET A 186 0.67 7.33 -7.57
N MET A 187 0.82 8.54 -8.10
CA MET A 187 -0.17 9.62 -8.02
C MET A 187 -1.58 9.19 -8.46
N PRO A 188 -1.79 8.42 -9.56
CA PRO A 188 -3.11 7.90 -9.92
C PRO A 188 -3.78 7.09 -8.82
N ASN A 189 -3.01 6.23 -8.14
CA ASN A 189 -3.51 5.41 -7.05
C ASN A 189 -3.77 6.24 -5.79
N ILE A 190 -2.92 7.24 -5.49
CA ILE A 190 -3.15 8.17 -4.38
C ILE A 190 -4.47 8.92 -4.60
N VAL A 191 -4.60 9.63 -5.72
CA VAL A 191 -5.78 10.43 -6.05
C VAL A 191 -7.04 9.59 -6.00
N TYR A 192 -7.04 8.42 -6.67
CA TYR A 192 -8.19 7.55 -6.66
C TYR A 192 -8.53 7.02 -5.27
N SER A 193 -7.53 6.56 -4.51
CA SER A 193 -7.79 5.97 -3.19
C SER A 193 -8.36 7.01 -2.22
N VAL A 194 -7.89 8.26 -2.29
CA VAL A 194 -8.38 9.38 -1.49
C VAL A 194 -9.79 9.77 -1.93
N ALA A 195 -10.05 9.89 -3.23
CA ALA A 195 -11.38 10.17 -3.77
C ALA A 195 -12.39 9.08 -3.38
N ASN A 196 -12.00 7.80 -3.47
CA ASN A 196 -12.87 6.68 -3.08
C ASN A 196 -13.14 6.68 -1.58
N TYR A 197 -12.12 6.96 -0.77
CA TYR A 197 -12.27 7.07 0.68
C TYR A 197 -13.19 8.23 1.07
N ALA A 198 -13.03 9.40 0.44
CA ALA A 198 -13.88 10.56 0.65
C ALA A 198 -15.33 10.27 0.22
N CYS A 199 -15.53 9.69 -0.97
CA CYS A 199 -16.85 9.32 -1.46
C CYS A 199 -17.56 8.36 -0.51
N LYS A 200 -16.84 7.33 -0.02
CA LYS A 200 -17.37 6.38 0.96
C LYS A 200 -17.74 7.03 2.29
N LYS A 201 -16.96 8.00 2.77
CA LYS A 201 -17.21 8.68 4.05
C LYS A 201 -18.27 9.78 3.97
N VAL A 202 -18.44 10.44 2.83
CA VAL A 202 -19.42 11.52 2.64
C VAL A 202 -20.77 10.98 2.17
N TYR A 203 -20.77 10.06 1.20
CA TYR A 203 -21.97 9.57 0.53
C TYR A 203 -22.34 8.12 0.88
N GLY A 204 -21.51 7.41 1.65
CA GLY A 204 -21.76 6.00 1.99
C GLY A 204 -21.60 5.02 0.82
N LYS A 205 -21.14 5.50 -0.36
CA LYS A 205 -20.98 4.70 -1.58
C LYS A 205 -19.52 4.66 -2.02
N GLU A 206 -19.12 3.55 -2.62
CA GLU A 206 -17.80 3.42 -3.25
C GLU A 206 -17.85 3.96 -4.69
N LEU A 207 -16.77 4.58 -5.17
CA LEU A 207 -16.68 5.03 -6.57
C LEU A 207 -16.85 3.87 -7.56
N THR A 208 -16.40 2.67 -7.18
CA THR A 208 -16.58 1.44 -7.96
C THR A 208 -18.03 1.01 -8.15
N SER A 209 -18.97 1.52 -7.35
CA SER A 209 -20.41 1.26 -7.56
C SER A 209 -20.99 2.06 -8.73
N ILE A 210 -20.23 3.02 -9.26
CA ILE A 210 -20.68 3.95 -10.31
C ILE A 210 -20.10 3.54 -11.68
N GLU A 211 -18.92 2.91 -11.73
CA GLU A 211 -18.24 2.54 -12.99
C GLU A 211 -17.57 1.14 -12.94
N PRO A 212 -17.46 0.45 -14.10
CA PRO A 212 -16.70 -0.79 -14.23
C PRO A 212 -15.25 -0.62 -13.74
N ARG A 213 -14.74 -1.62 -13.01
CA ARG A 213 -13.42 -1.59 -12.38
C ARG A 213 -12.27 -1.42 -13.40
N SER A 214 -12.36 -2.08 -14.55
CA SER A 214 -11.37 -2.04 -15.63
C SER A 214 -11.28 -0.64 -16.28
N SER A 215 -12.43 -0.07 -16.65
CA SER A 215 -12.55 1.31 -17.15
C SER A 215 -11.94 2.32 -16.17
N SER A 216 -12.27 2.15 -14.88
CA SER A 216 -11.78 3.07 -13.86
C SER A 216 -10.26 3.00 -13.68
N ILE A 217 -9.62 1.83 -13.77
CA ILE A 217 -8.14 1.73 -13.69
C ILE A 217 -7.50 2.40 -14.91
N PHE A 218 -7.99 2.10 -16.12
CA PHE A 218 -7.50 2.73 -17.35
C PHE A 218 -7.59 4.27 -17.26
N LEU A 219 -8.76 4.81 -16.92
CA LEU A 219 -8.99 6.26 -16.83
C LEU A 219 -8.08 6.95 -15.81
N ARG A 220 -7.81 6.33 -14.66
CA ARG A 220 -6.92 6.91 -13.64
C ARG A 220 -5.49 7.08 -14.15
N PHE A 221 -4.95 6.07 -14.83
CA PHE A 221 -3.56 6.10 -15.28
C PHE A 221 -3.39 6.96 -16.53
N ILE A 222 -4.30 6.88 -17.49
CA ILE A 222 -4.18 7.64 -18.74
C ILE A 222 -4.35 9.15 -18.52
N THR A 223 -5.21 9.57 -17.59
CA THR A 223 -5.43 11.00 -17.30
C THR A 223 -4.22 11.69 -16.69
N LEU A 224 -3.39 10.96 -15.95
CA LEU A 224 -2.19 11.49 -15.31
C LEU A 224 -0.90 11.16 -16.06
N LEU A 225 -0.95 10.30 -17.09
CA LEU A 225 0.21 9.95 -17.90
C LEU A 225 0.91 11.18 -18.53
N PRO A 226 0.20 12.21 -19.06
CA PRO A 226 0.87 13.41 -19.59
C PRO A 226 1.69 14.15 -18.53
N VAL A 227 1.16 14.26 -17.30
CA VAL A 227 1.88 14.89 -16.18
C VAL A 227 3.08 14.03 -15.77
N GLN A 228 2.92 12.71 -15.73
CA GLN A 228 4.02 11.79 -15.48
C GLN A 228 5.11 11.92 -16.55
N ALA A 229 4.75 11.96 -17.83
CA ALA A 229 5.69 12.10 -18.95
C ALA A 229 6.41 13.44 -18.96
N LEU A 230 5.74 14.53 -18.55
CA LEU A 230 6.35 15.86 -18.46
C LEU A 230 7.36 15.96 -17.30
N LEU A 231 7.05 15.34 -16.16
CA LEU A 231 7.84 15.46 -14.93
C LEU A 231 8.87 14.33 -14.76
N CYS A 232 8.82 13.30 -15.58
CA CYS A 232 9.75 12.19 -15.56
C CYS A 232 10.84 12.37 -16.60
N ASP A 233 12.08 12.50 -16.12
CA ASP A 233 13.28 12.70 -16.92
C ASP A 233 13.78 11.42 -17.61
N GLU A 234 13.45 10.24 -17.06
CA GLU A 234 13.81 8.94 -17.61
C GLU A 234 12.56 8.18 -18.11
N PRO A 235 12.31 8.08 -19.43
CA PRO A 235 11.11 7.45 -19.98
C PRO A 235 10.86 6.02 -19.50
N ILE A 236 11.93 5.28 -19.17
CA ILE A 236 11.84 3.90 -18.67
C ILE A 236 11.05 3.79 -17.36
N ILE A 237 11.06 4.84 -16.52
CA ILE A 237 10.32 4.90 -15.25
C ILE A 237 8.80 4.88 -15.46
N LEU A 238 8.33 5.29 -16.66
CA LEU A 238 6.91 5.27 -17.03
C LEU A 238 6.41 3.87 -17.43
N LEU A 239 7.31 2.89 -17.61
CA LEU A 239 6.96 1.54 -18.06
C LEU A 239 5.83 0.89 -17.23
N PRO A 240 5.82 0.96 -15.87
CA PRO A 240 4.73 0.40 -15.09
C PRO A 240 3.37 1.03 -15.40
N SER A 241 3.30 2.35 -15.57
CA SER A 241 2.07 3.04 -15.96
C SER A 241 1.58 2.56 -17.33
N CYS A 242 2.47 2.45 -18.31
CA CYS A 242 2.15 1.96 -19.65
C CYS A 242 1.62 0.52 -19.62
N VAL A 243 2.27 -0.38 -18.87
CA VAL A 243 1.83 -1.78 -18.71
C VAL A 243 0.44 -1.84 -18.07
N ILE A 244 0.18 -1.04 -17.03
CA ILE A 244 -1.13 -1.00 -16.37
C ILE A 244 -2.22 -0.50 -17.34
N ILE A 245 -1.93 0.54 -18.12
CA ILE A 245 -2.87 1.09 -19.12
C ILE A 245 -3.22 0.03 -20.17
N ILE A 246 -2.21 -0.63 -20.75
CA ILE A 246 -2.41 -1.66 -21.79
C ILE A 246 -3.20 -2.85 -21.21
N ALA A 247 -2.83 -3.34 -20.03
CA ALA A 247 -3.52 -4.46 -19.39
C ALA A 247 -4.98 -4.11 -19.04
N SER A 248 -5.23 -2.88 -18.58
CA SER A 248 -6.58 -2.41 -18.25
C SER A 248 -7.45 -2.27 -19.49
N LEU A 249 -6.88 -1.77 -20.59
CA LEU A 249 -7.55 -1.65 -21.88
C LEU A 249 -7.90 -3.02 -22.47
N ALA A 250 -6.97 -3.97 -22.44
CA ALA A 250 -7.21 -5.34 -22.89
C ALA A 250 -8.33 -6.02 -22.08
N THR A 251 -8.33 -5.83 -20.76
CA THR A 251 -9.37 -6.35 -19.86
C THR A 251 -10.73 -5.73 -20.17
N TYR A 252 -10.78 -4.42 -20.39
CA TYR A 252 -12.01 -3.70 -20.74
C TYR A 252 -12.63 -4.23 -22.04
N PHE A 253 -11.83 -4.41 -23.10
CA PHE A 253 -12.33 -4.97 -24.38
C PHE A 253 -12.78 -6.43 -24.27
N TYR A 254 -12.15 -7.21 -23.39
CA TYR A 254 -12.56 -8.58 -23.14
C TYR A 254 -13.91 -8.64 -22.41
N GLU A 255 -14.11 -7.79 -21.40
CA GLU A 255 -15.36 -7.68 -20.65
C GLU A 255 -16.50 -7.16 -21.54
N SER A 256 -16.25 -6.17 -22.40
CA SER A 256 -17.28 -5.59 -23.28
C SER A 256 -17.78 -6.55 -24.36
N ARG A 257 -16.98 -7.54 -24.77
CA ARG A 257 -17.41 -8.60 -25.71
C ARG A 257 -18.28 -9.68 -25.07
N ARG A 258 -18.32 -9.75 -23.74
CA ARG A 258 -19.08 -10.76 -22.99
C ARG A 258 -20.44 -10.26 -22.49
N ALA A 259 -20.64 -8.95 -22.47
CA ALA A 259 -21.91 -8.30 -22.15
C ALA A 259 -22.81 -8.25 -23.39
#